data_AF-A0A5B7JG03-F1
#
_entry.id   AF-A0A5B7JG03-F1
#
_cell.length_a   1.000
_cell.length_b   1.000
_cell.length_c   1.000
_cell.angle_alpha   90.00
_cell.angle_beta   90.00
_cell.angle_gamma   90.00
#
_symmetry.space_group_name_H-M   'P 1'
#
loop_
_entity.id
_entity.type
_entity.pdbx_description
1 polymer ?
#
loop_
_entity_poly.entity_id
_entity_poly.type
_entity_poly.pdbx_seq_one_letter_code
_entity_poly.pdbx_strand_id
1 'polypeptide(L)'
;MRHPTRGNNILDIVLINDENTIKDVETGPEFSSSDNRTLKFTINFDKGKVSESKEKVPDYRRANYTRLRMQLASIKWNILLETPDEDKTWEVFAEKINDTAEMCIPL
;
A
#
# COMPACT_ATOMS: atom_id res chain seq x y z
N MET A 1 11.18 16.12 -27.52
CA MET A 1 10.67 14.86 -28.12
C MET A 1 9.43 14.44 -27.34
N ARG A 2 8.45 13.81 -27.99
CA ARG A 2 7.30 13.21 -27.29
C ARG A 2 7.69 11.78 -26.91
N HIS A 3 7.40 11.39 -25.67
CA HIS A 3 7.75 10.10 -25.10
C HIS A 3 6.45 9.32 -24.83
N PRO A 4 5.85 8.70 -25.87
CA PRO A 4 4.57 8.02 -25.73
C PRO A 4 4.73 6.76 -24.89
N THR A 5 3.83 6.60 -23.94
CA THR A 5 3.82 5.47 -23.02
C THR A 5 2.76 4.43 -23.36
N ARG A 6 1.84 4.74 -24.30
CA ARG A 6 0.85 3.77 -24.80
C ARG A 6 0.65 3.93 -26.30
N GLY A 7 1.31 3.10 -27.10
CA GLY A 7 1.36 3.25 -28.56
C GLY A 7 1.93 4.62 -28.97
N ASN A 8 1.10 5.46 -29.59
CA ASN A 8 1.45 6.84 -29.97
C ASN A 8 0.90 7.91 -28.99
N ASN A 9 0.28 7.49 -27.89
CA ASN A 9 -0.37 8.38 -26.94
C ASN A 9 0.52 8.64 -25.71
N ILE A 10 0.39 9.83 -25.14
CA ILE A 10 0.97 10.22 -23.85
C ILE A 10 -0.16 10.20 -22.84
N LEU A 11 -0.24 9.14 -22.03
CA LEU A 11 -1.29 8.99 -21.00
C LEU A 11 -0.72 8.93 -19.58
N ASP A 12 0.55 8.56 -19.44
CA ASP A 12 1.23 8.53 -18.16
C ASP A 12 1.94 9.88 -17.94
N ILE A 13 1.56 10.58 -16.88
CA ILE A 13 1.98 11.95 -16.60
C ILE A 13 2.62 12.01 -15.21
N VAL A 14 3.76 12.67 -15.12
CA VAL A 14 4.39 13.01 -13.84
C VAL A 14 4.07 14.47 -13.54
N LEU A 15 3.29 14.69 -12.49
CA LEU A 15 2.93 16.03 -12.03
C LEU A 15 3.90 16.45 -10.93
N ILE A 16 4.54 17.60 -11.12
CA ILE A 16 5.49 18.20 -10.18
C ILE A 16 5.09 19.62 -9.85
N ASN A 17 5.43 20.07 -8.65
CA ASN A 17 5.25 21.44 -8.18
C ASN A 17 6.53 22.28 -8.28
N ASP A 18 7.70 21.64 -8.40
CA ASP A 18 9.00 22.26 -8.60
C ASP A 18 9.78 21.50 -9.69
N GLU A 19 10.31 22.26 -10.65
CA GLU A 19 11.04 21.74 -11.82
C GLU A 19 12.36 21.06 -11.45
N ASN A 20 12.94 21.36 -10.29
CA ASN A 20 14.19 20.76 -9.83
C ASN A 20 13.99 19.40 -9.15
N THR A 21 12.74 19.06 -8.79
CA THR A 21 12.40 17.84 -8.08
C THR A 21 12.60 16.59 -8.94
N ILE A 22 12.49 16.68 -10.27
CA ILE A 22 12.60 15.52 -11.16
C ILE A 22 13.62 15.76 -12.28
N LYS A 23 14.42 14.73 -12.58
CA LYS A 23 15.36 14.67 -13.70
C LYS A 23 15.20 13.38 -14.50
N ASP A 24 15.85 13.33 -15.66
CA ASP A 24 16.05 12.11 -16.46
C ASP A 24 14.74 11.37 -16.79
N VAL A 25 13.70 12.11 -17.22
CA VAL A 25 12.41 11.53 -17.59
C VAL A 25 12.53 10.79 -18.93
N GLU A 26 12.38 9.48 -18.88
CA GLU A 26 12.60 8.56 -20.00
C GLU A 26 11.47 7.52 -20.08
N THR A 27 11.08 7.12 -21.29
CA THR A 27 10.24 5.92 -21.48
C THR A 27 11.13 4.69 -21.45
N GLY A 28 10.86 3.80 -20.50
CA GLY A 28 11.48 2.49 -20.38
C GLY A 28 10.94 1.46 -21.39
N PRO A 29 11.40 0.20 -21.27
CA PRO A 29 10.98 -0.86 -22.17
C PRO A 29 9.49 -1.20 -22.02
N GLU A 30 9.00 -1.98 -22.98
CA GLU A 30 7.66 -2.57 -22.90
C GLU A 30 7.56 -3.52 -21.71
N PHE A 31 6.45 -3.44 -20.99
CA PHE A 31 6.23 -4.22 -19.79
C PHE A 31 5.41 -5.48 -20.11
N SER A 32 6.10 -6.59 -20.39
CA SER A 32 5.48 -7.88 -20.68
C SER A 32 4.42 -7.79 -21.78
N SER A 33 3.17 -8.19 -21.51
CA SER A 33 2.04 -8.11 -22.43
C SER A 33 1.21 -6.83 -22.32
N SER A 34 1.66 -5.84 -21.53
CA SER A 34 0.97 -4.56 -21.38
C SER A 34 1.19 -3.70 -22.62
N ASP A 35 0.15 -2.97 -23.04
CA ASP A 35 0.26 -1.94 -24.06
C ASP A 35 0.83 -0.62 -23.51
N ASN A 36 1.04 -0.54 -22.19
CA ASN A 36 1.78 0.53 -21.52
C ASN A 36 3.29 0.22 -21.44
N ARG A 37 4.10 1.27 -21.58
CA ARG A 37 5.54 1.28 -21.36
C ARG A 37 5.87 1.86 -19.99
N THR A 38 6.96 1.41 -19.40
CA THR A 38 7.45 1.95 -18.13
C THR A 38 7.86 3.43 -18.31
N LEU A 39 7.64 4.25 -17.29
CA LEU A 39 8.21 5.59 -17.20
C LEU A 39 9.29 5.60 -16.12
N LYS A 40 10.47 6.08 -16.45
CA LYS A 40 11.63 6.18 -15.56
C LYS A 40 11.99 7.64 -15.36
N PHE A 41 12.28 8.02 -14.13
CA PHE A 41 12.74 9.36 -13.78
C PHE A 41 13.49 9.32 -12.45
N THR A 42 14.36 10.30 -12.25
CA THR A 42 15.12 10.50 -11.01
C THR A 42 14.43 11.55 -10.17
N ILE A 43 14.17 11.27 -8.89
CA ILE A 43 13.65 12.28 -7.95
C ILE A 43 14.81 12.86 -7.14
N ASN A 44 15.01 14.17 -7.23
CA ASN A 44 15.91 14.90 -6.36
C ASN A 44 15.15 15.27 -5.08
N PHE A 45 15.44 14.56 -4.01
CA PHE A 45 15.07 15.01 -2.67
C PHE A 45 16.28 15.67 -2.03
N ASP A 46 16.11 16.90 -1.55
CA ASP A 46 17.01 17.42 -0.53
C ASP A 46 16.96 16.45 0.65
N LYS A 47 18.11 16.11 1.23
CA LYS A 47 18.17 15.35 2.48
C LYS A 47 17.60 16.22 3.60
N GLY A 48 16.28 16.36 3.64
CA GLY A 48 15.57 16.83 4.81
C GLY A 48 15.97 15.93 5.99
N LYS A 49 15.97 16.49 7.20
CA LYS A 49 16.12 15.68 8.41
C LYS A 49 15.10 14.55 8.31
N VAL A 50 15.57 13.31 8.24
CA VAL A 50 14.72 12.14 8.41
C VAL A 50 14.06 12.31 9.77
N SER A 51 12.79 12.71 9.79
CA SER A 51 12.00 12.68 11.00
C SER A 51 12.00 11.23 11.46
N GLU A 52 12.38 10.98 12.72
CA GLU A 52 12.19 9.66 13.30
C GLU A 52 10.74 9.25 13.08
N SER A 53 10.55 8.11 12.41
CA SER A 53 9.21 7.61 12.17
C SER A 53 8.58 7.31 13.53
N LYS A 54 7.43 7.92 13.80
CA LYS A 54 6.60 7.57 14.96
C LYS A 54 5.82 6.27 14.73
N GLU A 55 5.91 5.72 13.52
CA GLU A 55 5.28 4.47 13.16
C GLU A 55 5.91 3.33 13.95
N LYS A 56 5.06 2.57 14.64
CA LYS A 56 5.48 1.35 15.33
C LYS A 56 5.15 0.18 14.42
N VAL A 57 6.16 -0.60 14.05
CA VAL A 57 6.00 -1.77 13.19
C VAL A 57 5.90 -3.00 14.08
N PRO A 58 4.78 -3.74 14.08
CA PRO A 58 4.67 -4.96 14.87
C PRO A 58 5.70 -6.01 14.46
N ASP A 59 6.26 -6.72 15.45
CA ASP A 59 7.15 -7.86 15.23
C ASP A 59 6.34 -9.13 14.96
N TYR A 60 5.94 -9.27 13.69
CA TYR A 60 5.25 -10.46 13.18
C TYR A 60 6.09 -11.73 13.34
N ARG A 61 7.42 -11.66 13.37
CA ARG A 61 8.27 -12.84 13.58
C ARG A 61 8.07 -13.44 14.98
N ARG A 62 7.73 -12.61 15.97
CA ARG A 62 7.46 -13.04 17.36
C ARG A 62 5.98 -13.20 17.68
N ALA A 63 5.10 -13.14 16.68
CA ALA A 63 3.66 -13.30 16.89
C ALA A 63 3.30 -14.69 17.44
N ASN A 64 2.35 -14.72 18.38
CA ASN A 64 1.71 -15.96 18.80
C ASN A 64 0.58 -16.34 17.83
N TYR A 65 0.96 -16.91 16.69
CA TYR A 65 0.01 -17.31 15.65
C TYR A 65 -1.01 -18.37 16.09
N THR A 66 -0.66 -19.21 17.06
CA THR A 66 -1.59 -20.19 17.61
C THR A 66 -2.72 -19.48 18.34
N ARG A 67 -2.40 -18.52 19.20
CA ARG A 67 -3.40 -17.70 19.88
C ARG A 67 -4.22 -16.87 18.89
N LEU A 68 -3.58 -16.23 17.91
CA LEU A 68 -4.26 -15.46 16.87
C LEU A 68 -5.33 -16.29 16.15
N ARG A 69 -4.96 -17.48 15.66
CA ARG A 69 -5.90 -18.40 15.00
C ARG A 69 -7.04 -18.83 15.93
N MET A 70 -6.73 -19.18 17.18
CA MET A 70 -7.75 -19.59 18.16
C MET A 70 -8.77 -18.48 18.42
N GLN A 71 -8.31 -17.24 18.60
CA GLN A 71 -9.18 -16.09 18.85
C GLN A 71 -10.07 -15.83 17.63
N LEU A 72 -9.48 -15.74 16.43
CA LEU A 72 -10.24 -15.49 15.20
C LEU A 72 -11.24 -16.62 14.89
N ALA A 73 -10.89 -17.88 15.15
CA ALA A 73 -11.78 -19.01 14.97
C ALA A 73 -12.96 -19.03 15.97
N SER A 74 -12.82 -18.36 17.11
CA SER A 74 -13.88 -18.28 18.12
C SER A 74 -14.96 -17.24 17.81
N ILE A 75 -14.69 -16.33 16.85
CA ILE A 75 -15.64 -15.29 16.46
C ILE A 75 -16.72 -15.91 15.57
N LYS A 76 -17.99 -15.62 15.89
CA LYS A 76 -19.15 -15.99 15.07
C LYS A 76 -19.32 -15.03 13.90
N TRP A 77 -18.42 -15.11 12.92
CA TRP A 77 -18.33 -14.19 11.78
C TRP A 77 -19.65 -14.04 11.02
N ASN A 78 -20.37 -15.14 10.82
CA ASN A 78 -21.64 -15.15 10.11
C ASN A 78 -22.72 -14.31 10.77
N ILE A 79 -22.68 -14.15 12.10
CA ILE A 79 -23.63 -13.31 12.85
C ILE A 79 -23.08 -11.88 12.92
N LEU A 80 -21.78 -11.74 13.15
CA LEU A 80 -21.16 -10.44 13.35
C LEU A 80 -21.17 -9.58 12.07
N LEU A 81 -21.05 -10.22 10.91
CA LEU A 81 -20.97 -9.57 9.61
C LEU A 81 -22.33 -9.56 8.88
N GLU A 82 -23.42 -9.97 9.54
CA GLU A 82 -24.76 -9.94 8.97
C GLU A 82 -25.35 -8.53 9.06
N THR A 83 -24.99 -7.68 8.09
CA THR A 83 -25.55 -6.34 7.93
C THR A 83 -25.66 -5.99 6.43
N PRO A 84 -26.69 -5.25 6.00
CA PRO A 84 -26.84 -4.81 4.61
C PRO A 84 -25.86 -3.68 4.23
N ASP A 85 -25.15 -3.13 5.21
CA ASP A 85 -24.18 -2.05 5.04
C ASP A 85 -22.76 -2.63 4.89
N GLU A 86 -22.22 -2.60 3.66
CA GLU A 86 -20.92 -3.16 3.32
C GLU A 86 -19.76 -2.41 3.99
N ASP A 87 -19.85 -1.08 4.09
CA ASP A 87 -18.81 -0.25 4.74
C ASP A 87 -18.75 -0.59 6.22
N LYS A 88 -19.91 -0.68 6.88
CA LYS A 88 -19.98 -1.09 8.28
C LYS A 88 -19.53 -2.53 8.51
N THR A 89 -19.78 -3.43 7.55
CA THR A 89 -19.27 -4.81 7.60
C THR A 89 -17.74 -4.80 7.60
N TRP A 90 -17.13 -4.02 6.72
CA TRP A 90 -15.69 -3.89 6.62
C TRP A 90 -15.07 -3.29 7.90
N GLU A 91 -15.67 -2.23 8.45
CA GLU A 91 -15.21 -1.61 9.69
C GLU A 91 -15.15 -2.61 10.85
N VAL A 92 -16.23 -3.36 11.07
CA VAL A 92 -16.31 -4.38 12.13
C VAL A 92 -15.32 -5.52 11.90
N PHE A 93 -15.16 -5.96 10.65
CA PHE A 93 -14.17 -6.99 10.30
C PHE A 93 -12.74 -6.51 10.61
N ALA A 94 -12.37 -5.32 10.12
CA ALA A 94 -11.04 -4.75 10.29
C ALA A 94 -10.73 -4.52 11.77
N GLU A 95 -11.68 -3.98 12.54
CA GLU A 95 -11.56 -3.79 13.99
C GLU A 95 -11.21 -5.12 14.68
N LYS A 96 -11.97 -6.19 14.45
CA LYS A 96 -11.74 -7.48 15.12
C LYS A 96 -10.40 -8.10 14.75
N ILE A 97 -9.96 -7.98 13.49
CA ILE A 97 -8.65 -8.47 13.06
C ILE A 97 -7.54 -7.68 13.76
N ASN A 98 -7.65 -6.35 13.80
CA ASN A 98 -6.65 -5.48 14.42
C ASN A 98 -6.58 -5.70 15.94
N ASP A 99 -7.72 -5.73 16.64
CA ASP A 99 -7.81 -6.04 18.07
C ASP A 99 -7.08 -7.35 18.39
N THR A 100 -7.36 -8.39 17.59
CA THR A 100 -6.77 -9.71 17.82
C THR A 100 -5.26 -9.72 17.52
N ALA A 101 -4.84 -8.98 16.49
CA ALA A 101 -3.44 -8.80 16.16
C ALA A 101 -2.67 -8.09 17.28
N GLU A 102 -3.20 -6.99 17.83
CA GLU A 102 -2.58 -6.26 18.95
C GLU A 102 -2.37 -7.14 20.19
N MET A 103 -3.29 -8.08 20.45
CA MET A 103 -3.16 -9.02 21.58
C MET A 103 -2.13 -10.15 21.35
N CYS A 104 -1.77 -10.42 20.09
CA CYS A 104 -1.00 -11.60 19.72
C CYS A 104 0.36 -11.27 19.10
N ILE A 105 0.56 -10.04 18.64
CA ILE A 105 1.74 -9.60 17.90
C ILE A 105 2.40 -8.48 18.72
N PRO A 106 3.59 -8.72 19.28
CA PRO A 106 4.29 -7.67 20.01
C PRO A 106 4.70 -6.54 19.05
N LEU A 107 4.84 -5.34 19.61
CA LEU A 107 5.57 -4.26 18.95
C LEU A 107 7.07 -4.55 18.90
#